data_AF-K2HCY4-F1
#
_entry.id   AF-K2HCY4-F1
#
_cell.length_a   1.000
_cell.length_b   1.000
_cell.length_c   1.000
_cell.angle_alpha   90.00
_cell.angle_beta   90.00
_cell.angle_gamma   90.00
#
_symmetry.space_group_name_H-M   'P 1'
#
loop_
_entity.id
_entity.type
_entity.pdbx_description
1 polymer ?
#
loop_
_entity_poly.entity_id
_entity_poly.type
_entity_poly.pdbx_seq_one_letter_code
_entity_poly.pdbx_strand_id
1 'polypeptide(L)'
;MSVISSRLNKCYSFQLSDKSTCSLSISSEEEQSPRFSSCQTLPLPISFSHSNHKFHHSFNNSYTQPSLFKAISPLKKKKSQEDSLREMFFSPKNTLLYCFCDSLLKHDVNVSYIGCLINYYASRGKVIELLEAIAFKEIDETSYCNELFRGNTPFTRIFNSYTFKFCDELLKEEFKIYGDIHINQTERILKEGIWVDKMSTSKNIIHLLTKFVNKCPSYIPPHFKTILRKIYHRVAQSRSKTEARNTFLTLFFLRYCFRPFSKVPSVLKILHEAVHRCSQESKYSTDSNNIELRTAINSLLSYITNTPDESSYGLINRAMQEISLEQMVNIFKTEMGTISKFYDGDFNEIFNIVKGKYDGIHSINPEMAVSRLNTWEEEKLTLASQLNNELKQQIEKLKRYNKILKNRINTLAALCN
;
A
#
# COMPACT_ATOMS: atom_id res chain seq x y z
N MET A 1 -44.62 12.70 -7.63
CA MET A 1 -45.15 12.73 -6.25
C MET A 1 -44.82 11.38 -5.64
N SER A 2 -43.70 11.21 -4.95
CA SER A 2 -43.30 11.68 -3.60
C SER A 2 -43.21 10.42 -2.70
N VAL A 3 -42.01 10.02 -2.27
CA VAL A 3 -41.48 10.20 -0.89
C VAL A 3 -41.99 9.06 0.02
N ILE A 4 -41.25 8.30 0.84
CA ILE A 4 -39.85 8.23 1.31
C ILE A 4 -39.64 6.80 1.85
N SER A 5 -38.47 6.21 1.61
CA SER A 5 -37.91 5.08 2.37
C SER A 5 -36.94 5.65 3.40
N SER A 6 -37.11 5.33 4.69
CA SER A 6 -36.17 5.72 5.74
C SER A 6 -35.87 4.58 6.71
N ARG A 7 -34.58 4.18 6.69
CA ARG A 7 -33.68 3.91 7.83
C ARG A 7 -34.07 2.79 8.81
N LEU A 8 -33.13 1.86 9.02
CA LEU A 8 -32.30 1.85 10.25
C LEU A 8 -31.12 0.88 10.12
N ASN A 9 -29.92 1.46 9.99
CA ASN A 9 -28.65 0.83 10.35
C ASN A 9 -28.58 0.71 11.89
N LYS A 10 -28.36 -0.49 12.42
CA LYS A 10 -27.97 -0.68 13.82
C LYS A 10 -26.45 -0.87 13.88
N CYS A 11 -25.75 0.21 14.21
CA CYS A 11 -24.37 0.18 14.71
C CYS A 11 -24.39 -0.28 16.17
N TYR A 12 -23.62 -1.31 16.50
CA TYR A 12 -23.32 -1.67 17.88
C TYR A 12 -22.14 -0.83 18.37
N SER A 13 -22.41 0.14 19.25
CA SER A 13 -21.42 0.83 20.07
C SER A 13 -21.37 0.16 21.44
N PHE A 14 -20.21 -0.39 21.83
CA PHE A 14 -19.95 -0.76 23.22
C PHE A 14 -19.54 0.50 23.99
N GLN A 15 -20.41 0.98 24.89
CA GLN A 15 -20.07 1.93 25.94
C GLN A 15 -19.49 1.15 27.12
N LEU A 16 -18.25 1.47 27.52
CA LEU A 16 -17.73 1.13 28.83
C LEU A 16 -17.96 2.34 29.75
N SER A 17 -18.65 2.06 30.84
CA SER A 17 -18.97 2.96 31.93
C SER A 17 -17.76 3.13 32.85
N ASP A 18 -17.27 4.35 33.02
CA ASP A 18 -16.41 4.70 34.15
C ASP A 18 -17.15 5.66 35.07
N LYS A 19 -17.62 5.11 36.19
CA LYS A 19 -17.90 5.85 37.42
C LYS A 19 -16.65 5.77 38.30
N SER A 20 -15.92 6.87 38.43
CA SER A 20 -15.22 7.21 39.67
C SER A 20 -14.97 8.71 39.73
N THR A 21 -15.83 9.36 40.48
CA THR A 21 -15.62 10.66 41.11
C THR A 21 -14.40 10.59 42.04
N CYS A 22 -13.42 11.48 41.84
CA CYS A 22 -12.70 12.07 42.95
C CYS A 22 -12.19 13.46 42.54
N SER A 23 -12.88 14.45 43.07
CA SER A 23 -12.53 15.88 43.09
C SER A 23 -11.31 16.12 43.97
N LEU A 24 -10.40 16.99 43.51
CA LEU A 24 -9.64 17.89 44.38
C LEU A 24 -9.13 19.08 43.56
N SER A 25 -9.73 20.22 43.83
CA SER A 25 -9.42 21.56 43.36
C SER A 25 -8.70 22.34 44.46
N ILE A 26 -7.51 22.87 44.19
CA ILE A 26 -6.79 23.94 44.92
C ILE A 26 -5.95 24.66 43.84
N SER A 27 -6.43 25.76 43.22
CA SER A 27 -6.08 27.17 43.49
C SER A 27 -4.57 27.44 43.49
N SER A 28 -4.03 28.03 42.41
CA SER A 28 -3.75 29.47 42.22
C SER A 28 -2.42 29.92 42.83
N GLU A 29 -1.48 30.36 41.99
CA GLU A 29 -0.60 31.50 42.30
C GLU A 29 0.09 32.00 41.02
N GLU A 30 -0.22 33.24 40.68
CA GLU A 30 0.52 34.10 39.76
C GLU A 30 1.86 34.46 40.41
N GLU A 31 2.98 34.37 39.69
CA GLU A 31 4.14 35.20 40.02
C GLU A 31 4.94 35.59 38.77
N GLN A 32 4.67 36.84 38.38
CA GLN A 32 5.50 37.87 37.77
C GLN A 32 6.90 37.52 37.22
N SER A 33 7.09 37.89 35.96
CA SER A 33 8.39 38.06 35.28
C SER A 33 9.21 39.21 35.86
N PRO A 34 10.55 39.21 35.65
CA PRO A 34 11.28 40.43 35.37
C PRO A 34 11.75 40.46 33.91
N ARG A 35 11.43 41.59 33.26
CA ARG A 35 11.97 42.04 31.98
C ARG A 35 13.47 42.32 32.12
N PHE A 36 14.28 41.81 31.21
CA PHE A 36 15.50 42.47 30.78
C PHE A 36 15.51 42.63 29.26
N SER A 37 15.70 43.88 28.85
CA SER A 37 15.69 44.37 27.49
C SER A 37 17.02 44.13 26.77
N SER A 38 16.90 44.03 25.44
CA SER A 38 17.86 44.44 24.43
C SER A 38 19.23 43.75 24.38
N CYS A 39 19.36 42.80 23.45
CA CYS A 39 20.54 42.71 22.57
C CYS A 39 20.17 42.06 21.23
N GLN A 40 20.01 42.93 20.24
CA GLN A 40 20.40 42.81 18.83
C GLN A 40 20.10 41.49 18.09
N THR A 41 19.08 41.59 17.24
CA THR A 41 18.83 40.80 16.03
C THR A 41 20.08 40.58 15.18
N LEU A 42 20.38 39.31 14.89
CA LEU A 42 21.19 38.90 13.74
C LEU A 42 20.34 38.02 12.79
N PRO A 43 20.45 38.22 11.47
CA PRO A 43 19.50 37.70 10.50
C PRO A 43 19.71 36.21 10.25
N LEU A 44 18.61 35.47 10.22
CA LEU A 44 18.54 34.19 9.51
C LEU A 44 18.45 34.49 8.01
N PRO A 45 19.32 33.88 7.18
CA PRO A 45 18.91 33.56 5.83
C PRO A 45 19.11 32.07 5.59
N ILE A 46 18.02 31.35 5.35
CA ILE A 46 17.89 30.47 4.18
C ILE A 46 16.38 30.38 3.91
N SER A 47 15.98 31.13 2.89
CA SER A 47 14.74 30.94 2.14
C SER A 47 14.79 29.58 1.45
N PHE A 48 13.76 28.75 1.65
CA PHE A 48 13.51 27.60 0.78
C PHE A 48 12.96 28.11 -0.57
N SER A 49 13.85 28.37 -1.52
CA SER A 49 13.46 28.57 -2.91
C SER A 49 13.15 27.20 -3.53
N HIS A 50 11.86 26.96 -3.81
CA HIS A 50 11.43 25.91 -4.72
C HIS A 50 12.01 26.17 -6.13
N SER A 51 13.02 25.41 -6.52
CA SER A 51 13.51 25.38 -7.89
C SER A 51 12.53 24.60 -8.76
N ASN A 52 11.51 25.30 -9.26
CA ASN A 52 10.78 24.92 -10.46
C ASN A 52 11.71 25.07 -11.67
N HIS A 53 12.37 24.01 -12.10
CA HIS A 53 13.06 24.01 -13.40
C HIS A 53 12.05 23.76 -14.53
N LYS A 54 11.45 24.84 -15.02
CA LYS A 54 10.90 24.93 -16.38
C LYS A 54 12.07 25.06 -17.34
N PHE A 55 12.33 24.03 -18.15
CA PHE A 55 13.23 24.14 -19.29
C PHE A 55 12.52 24.88 -20.44
N HIS A 56 12.79 26.17 -20.56
CA HIS A 56 12.60 26.92 -21.81
C HIS A 56 13.99 27.15 -22.41
N HIS A 57 14.36 26.37 -23.43
CA HIS A 57 15.42 26.76 -24.35
C HIS A 57 14.76 27.32 -25.61
N SER A 58 14.70 28.65 -25.66
CA SER A 58 14.40 29.41 -26.87
C SER A 58 15.72 29.63 -27.60
N PHE A 59 15.92 28.96 -28.74
CA PHE A 59 16.95 29.35 -29.70
C PHE A 59 16.26 30.07 -30.86
N ASN A 60 16.30 31.40 -30.81
CA ASN A 60 16.03 32.25 -31.96
C ASN A 60 17.33 32.34 -32.76
N ASN A 61 17.36 31.77 -33.95
CA ASN A 61 18.31 32.15 -34.99
C ASN A 61 17.60 32.13 -36.34
N SER A 62 17.25 33.33 -36.77
CA SER A 62 16.74 33.66 -38.10
C SER A 62 17.91 33.65 -39.09
N TYR A 63 17.97 32.62 -39.95
CA TYR A 63 18.60 32.71 -41.27
C TYR A 63 17.78 31.91 -42.27
N THR A 64 17.16 32.64 -43.19
CA THR A 64 16.52 32.16 -44.41
C THR A 64 17.57 31.61 -45.38
N GLN A 65 17.50 30.32 -45.71
CA GLN A 65 17.81 29.82 -47.06
C GLN A 65 16.96 28.59 -47.40
N PRO A 66 16.58 28.40 -48.67
CA PRO A 66 15.62 27.40 -49.10
C PRO A 66 16.34 26.09 -49.44
N SER A 67 16.23 25.07 -48.60
CA SER A 67 16.70 23.73 -48.95
C SER A 67 15.54 22.84 -49.42
N LEU A 68 15.61 22.51 -50.71
CA LEU A 68 14.90 21.44 -51.38
C LEU A 68 15.30 20.08 -50.78
N PHE A 69 14.76 19.75 -49.61
CA PHE A 69 14.65 18.38 -49.16
C PHE A 69 13.26 18.23 -48.55
N LYS A 70 12.40 17.46 -49.21
CA LYS A 70 11.25 16.85 -48.54
C LYS A 70 11.81 16.04 -47.39
N ALA A 71 11.87 16.64 -46.20
CA ALA A 71 12.00 15.93 -44.97
C ALA A 71 10.83 14.95 -44.92
N ILE A 72 11.12 13.68 -45.18
CA ILE A 72 10.25 12.58 -44.78
C ILE A 72 10.20 12.71 -43.28
N SER A 73 9.19 13.41 -42.78
CA SER A 73 8.82 13.40 -41.37
C SER A 73 8.82 11.92 -40.95
N PRO A 74 9.51 11.54 -39.86
CA PRO A 74 9.43 10.16 -39.40
C PRO A 74 7.95 9.90 -39.18
N LEU A 75 7.37 8.98 -39.96
CA LEU A 75 6.01 8.53 -39.76
C LEU A 75 5.93 8.16 -38.28
N LYS A 76 5.24 8.98 -37.48
CA LYS A 76 4.89 8.62 -36.10
C LYS A 76 4.13 7.31 -36.23
N LYS A 77 4.79 6.18 -35.96
CA LYS A 77 4.13 4.88 -35.90
C LYS A 77 2.91 5.07 -35.00
N LYS A 78 1.73 4.80 -35.52
CA LYS A 78 0.50 4.76 -34.71
C LYS A 78 0.78 3.81 -33.55
N LYS A 79 0.75 4.31 -32.31
CA LYS A 79 0.91 3.46 -31.13
C LYS A 79 -0.25 2.45 -31.11
N SER A 80 0.04 1.20 -30.80
CA SER A 80 -0.99 0.18 -30.63
C SER A 80 -1.90 0.51 -29.44
N GLN A 81 -3.10 -0.08 -29.37
CA GLN A 81 -3.98 0.06 -28.20
C GLN A 81 -3.29 -0.45 -26.93
N GLU A 82 -2.54 -1.55 -27.02
CA GLU A 82 -1.73 -2.10 -25.93
C GLU A 82 -0.68 -1.11 -25.45
N ASP A 83 0.14 -0.57 -26.35
CA ASP A 83 1.21 0.35 -25.98
C ASP A 83 0.65 1.63 -25.35
N SER A 84 -0.47 2.13 -25.87
CA SER A 84 -1.12 3.34 -25.37
C SER A 84 -1.69 3.11 -23.96
N LEU A 85 -2.47 2.04 -23.75
CA LEU A 85 -3.01 1.72 -22.42
C LEU A 85 -1.91 1.45 -21.41
N ARG A 86 -0.86 0.74 -21.82
CA ARG A 86 0.28 0.43 -20.98
C ARG A 86 1.00 1.68 -20.51
N GLU A 87 1.25 2.62 -21.40
CA GLU A 87 1.88 3.90 -21.09
C GLU A 87 1.04 4.73 -20.11
N MET A 88 -0.29 4.72 -20.27
CA MET A 88 -1.19 5.45 -19.38
C MET A 88 -1.32 4.81 -18.00
N PHE A 89 -1.46 3.48 -17.92
CA PHE A 89 -1.60 2.76 -16.65
C PHE A 89 -0.29 2.64 -15.87
N PHE A 90 0.84 2.49 -16.57
CA PHE A 90 2.15 2.33 -15.94
C PHE A 90 2.95 3.65 -15.89
N SER A 91 2.28 4.77 -16.19
CA SER A 91 2.84 6.10 -16.00
C SER A 91 3.21 6.32 -14.53
N PRO A 92 4.37 6.95 -14.23
CA PRO A 92 4.77 7.26 -12.85
C PRO A 92 3.73 8.04 -12.04
N LYS A 93 2.86 8.81 -12.72
CA LYS A 93 1.80 9.60 -12.08
C LYS A 93 0.57 8.79 -11.70
N ASN A 94 0.42 7.56 -12.21
CA ASN A 94 -0.73 6.68 -11.97
C ASN A 94 -2.10 7.33 -12.26
N THR A 95 -2.17 8.35 -13.11
CA THR A 95 -3.39 9.16 -13.33
C THR A 95 -4.58 8.31 -13.78
N LEU A 96 -4.37 7.41 -14.76
CA LEU A 96 -5.43 6.53 -15.23
C LEU A 96 -5.85 5.50 -14.17
N LEU A 97 -4.89 4.97 -13.43
CA LEU A 97 -5.15 4.01 -12.35
C LEU A 97 -6.01 4.64 -11.24
N TYR A 98 -5.66 5.85 -10.80
CA TYR A 98 -6.39 6.57 -9.76
C TYR A 98 -7.78 6.96 -10.23
N CYS A 99 -7.91 7.45 -11.46
CA CYS A 99 -9.22 7.69 -12.07
C CYS A 99 -10.06 6.42 -12.07
N PHE A 100 -9.52 5.28 -12.51
CA PHE A 100 -10.24 4.01 -12.54
C PHE A 100 -10.73 3.59 -11.15
N CYS A 101 -9.88 3.75 -10.12
CA CYS A 101 -10.24 3.41 -8.75
C CYS A 101 -11.33 4.33 -8.19
N ASP A 102 -11.23 5.63 -8.42
CA ASP A 102 -12.15 6.61 -7.86
C ASP A 102 -13.50 6.63 -8.57
N SER A 103 -13.50 6.42 -9.89
CA SER A 103 -14.72 6.50 -10.69
C SER A 103 -15.49 5.17 -10.72
N LEU A 104 -14.79 4.02 -10.75
CA LEU A 104 -15.44 2.71 -10.94
C LEU A 104 -15.40 1.81 -9.72
N LEU A 105 -14.43 2.00 -8.83
CA LEU A 105 -14.19 1.08 -7.70
C LEU A 105 -14.52 1.69 -6.35
N LYS A 106 -14.97 2.95 -6.29
CA LYS A 106 -15.30 3.64 -5.02
C LYS A 106 -16.74 3.37 -4.59
N HIS A 107 -17.70 3.49 -5.52
CA HIS A 107 -19.14 3.33 -5.30
C HIS A 107 -19.72 2.31 -6.30
N ASP A 108 -20.75 1.53 -5.90
CA ASP A 108 -21.47 0.56 -6.75
C ASP A 108 -20.59 -0.35 -7.61
N VAL A 109 -19.69 -1.07 -6.94
CA VAL A 109 -18.57 -1.77 -7.58
C VAL A 109 -19.02 -2.99 -8.38
N ASN A 110 -18.67 -3.00 -9.67
CA ASN A 110 -18.70 -4.20 -10.48
C ASN A 110 -17.45 -5.06 -10.21
N VAL A 111 -17.63 -6.22 -9.55
CA VAL A 111 -16.53 -7.13 -9.16
C VAL A 111 -15.70 -7.59 -10.36
N SER A 112 -16.30 -7.67 -11.56
CA SER A 112 -15.56 -8.04 -12.78
C SER A 112 -14.48 -7.03 -13.16
N TYR A 113 -14.67 -5.74 -12.83
CA TYR A 113 -13.70 -4.68 -13.13
C TYR A 113 -12.44 -4.82 -12.28
N ILE A 114 -12.60 -5.22 -11.01
CA ILE A 114 -11.47 -5.54 -10.12
C ILE A 114 -10.66 -6.70 -10.72
N GLY A 115 -11.34 -7.78 -11.13
CA GLY A 115 -10.70 -8.95 -11.72
C GLY A 115 -9.93 -8.59 -12.99
N CYS A 116 -10.53 -7.76 -13.86
CA CYS A 116 -9.90 -7.27 -15.09
C CYS A 116 -8.63 -6.45 -14.81
N LEU A 117 -8.69 -5.47 -13.91
CA LEU A 117 -7.55 -4.62 -13.55
C LEU A 117 -6.39 -5.45 -13.00
N ILE A 118 -6.70 -6.39 -12.08
CA ILE A 118 -5.70 -7.30 -11.51
C ILE A 118 -5.06 -8.16 -12.60
N ASN A 119 -5.85 -8.72 -13.52
CA ASN A 119 -5.32 -9.53 -14.63
C ASN A 119 -4.44 -8.71 -15.57
N TYR A 120 -4.83 -7.47 -15.84
CA TYR A 120 -4.10 -6.58 -16.72
C TYR A 120 -2.68 -6.31 -16.20
N TYR A 121 -2.55 -5.95 -14.91
CA TYR A 121 -1.26 -5.73 -14.28
C TYR A 121 -0.48 -7.03 -14.04
N ALA A 122 -1.13 -8.08 -13.53
CA ALA A 122 -0.46 -9.35 -13.20
C ALA A 122 0.14 -10.04 -14.43
N SER A 123 -0.61 -10.13 -15.53
CA SER A 123 -0.15 -10.75 -16.78
C SER A 123 1.04 -10.04 -17.43
N ARG A 124 1.33 -8.80 -17.01
CA ARG A 124 2.47 -7.97 -17.45
C ARG A 124 3.57 -7.86 -16.38
N GLY A 125 3.47 -8.63 -15.30
CA GLY A 125 4.44 -8.61 -14.19
C GLY A 125 4.38 -7.35 -13.34
N LYS A 126 3.28 -6.59 -13.38
CA LYS A 126 3.11 -5.29 -12.70
C LYS A 126 2.20 -5.32 -11.48
N VAL A 127 1.87 -6.51 -10.96
CA VAL A 127 0.90 -6.62 -9.84
C VAL A 127 1.40 -5.94 -8.56
N ILE A 128 2.72 -5.91 -8.35
CA ILE A 128 3.32 -5.26 -7.19
C ILE A 128 3.10 -3.75 -7.30
N GLU A 129 3.35 -3.17 -8.47
CA GLU A 129 3.17 -1.75 -8.76
C GLU A 129 1.70 -1.33 -8.60
N LEU A 130 0.76 -2.19 -9.04
CA LEU A 130 -0.68 -1.95 -8.84
C LEU A 130 -1.01 -1.79 -7.36
N LEU A 131 -0.64 -2.78 -6.56
CA LEU A 131 -0.98 -2.84 -5.14
C LEU A 131 -0.22 -1.76 -4.36
N GLU A 132 1.03 -1.47 -4.72
CA GLU A 132 1.84 -0.39 -4.17
C GLU A 132 1.20 0.97 -4.43
N ALA A 133 0.88 1.29 -5.68
CA ALA A 133 0.37 2.61 -6.07
C ALA A 133 -0.95 2.96 -5.37
N ILE A 134 -1.86 1.99 -5.25
CA ILE A 134 -3.17 2.22 -4.62
C ILE A 134 -3.05 2.20 -3.09
N ALA A 135 -2.18 1.35 -2.52
CA ALA A 135 -1.90 1.40 -1.08
C ALA A 135 -1.31 2.73 -0.65
N PHE A 136 -0.34 3.24 -1.43
CA PHE A 136 0.35 4.49 -1.11
C PHE A 136 -0.61 5.67 -1.19
N LYS A 137 -1.49 5.70 -2.20
CA LYS A 137 -2.58 6.67 -2.27
C LYS A 137 -3.45 6.64 -1.01
N GLU A 138 -3.92 5.47 -0.57
CA GLU A 138 -4.74 5.36 0.64
C GLU A 138 -3.97 5.81 1.90
N ILE A 139 -2.68 5.48 2.02
CA ILE A 139 -1.84 5.91 3.15
C ILE A 139 -1.72 7.43 3.19
N ASP A 140 -1.52 8.06 2.03
CA ASP A 140 -1.29 9.49 1.90
C ASP A 140 -2.60 10.30 2.08
N GLU A 141 -3.75 9.74 1.68
CA GLU A 141 -5.07 10.39 1.80
C GLU A 141 -5.75 10.16 3.16
N THR A 142 -5.40 9.08 3.88
CA THR A 142 -6.02 8.77 5.16
C THR A 142 -5.46 9.65 6.27
N SER A 143 -6.34 10.30 7.04
CA SER A 143 -5.96 11.06 8.24
C SER A 143 -5.12 10.22 9.21
N TYR A 144 -4.15 10.86 9.86
CA TYR A 144 -3.28 10.23 10.88
C TYR A 144 -4.05 9.65 12.07
N CYS A 145 -5.24 10.17 12.36
CA CYS A 145 -6.08 9.68 13.47
C CYS A 145 -6.87 8.42 13.10
N ASN A 146 -6.91 8.06 11.81
CA ASN A 146 -7.69 6.92 11.32
C ASN A 146 -6.80 5.71 11.09
N GLU A 147 -7.32 4.54 11.46
CA GLU A 147 -6.70 3.26 11.15
C GLU A 147 -6.69 2.99 9.63
N LEU A 148 -5.54 2.57 9.12
CA LEU A 148 -5.36 2.23 7.71
C LEU A 148 -6.04 0.91 7.32
N PHE A 149 -6.61 0.84 6.12
CA PHE A 149 -7.09 -0.41 5.49
C PHE A 149 -8.21 -1.17 6.24
N ARG A 150 -8.92 -0.51 7.16
CA ARG A 150 -10.09 -1.05 7.87
C ARG A 150 -11.40 -0.90 7.10
N GLY A 151 -11.49 0.11 6.24
CA GLY A 151 -12.68 0.39 5.44
C GLY A 151 -12.86 -0.57 4.25
N ASN A 152 -13.98 -0.45 3.54
CA ASN A 152 -14.19 -1.10 2.24
C ASN A 152 -13.74 -0.16 1.12
N THR A 153 -12.44 0.10 1.06
CA THR A 153 -11.79 1.01 0.11
C THR A 153 -11.47 0.32 -1.23
N PRO A 154 -11.19 1.06 -2.32
CA PRO A 154 -10.70 0.46 -3.56
C PRO A 154 -9.49 -0.45 -3.36
N PHE A 155 -8.51 -0.03 -2.54
CA PHE A 155 -7.35 -0.86 -2.22
C PHE A 155 -7.76 -2.18 -1.55
N THR A 156 -8.53 -2.13 -0.46
CA THR A 156 -8.89 -3.36 0.27
C THR A 156 -9.71 -4.33 -0.58
N ARG A 157 -10.56 -3.83 -1.50
CA ARG A 157 -11.28 -4.64 -2.48
C ARG A 157 -10.32 -5.35 -3.45
N ILE A 158 -9.39 -4.60 -4.05
CA ILE A 158 -8.38 -5.14 -4.95
C ILE A 158 -7.48 -6.13 -4.22
N PHE A 159 -7.01 -5.80 -3.02
CA PHE A 159 -6.19 -6.66 -2.17
C PHE A 159 -6.88 -7.99 -1.85
N ASN A 160 -8.17 -7.95 -1.50
CA ASN A 160 -8.94 -9.17 -1.22
C ASN A 160 -9.08 -10.06 -2.47
N SER A 161 -9.40 -9.47 -3.64
CA SER A 161 -9.49 -10.22 -4.89
C SER A 161 -8.13 -10.78 -5.33
N TYR A 162 -7.06 -10.00 -5.15
CA TYR A 162 -5.69 -10.40 -5.45
C TYR A 162 -5.26 -11.59 -4.58
N THR A 163 -5.42 -11.50 -3.27
CA THR A 163 -5.02 -12.57 -2.35
C THR A 163 -5.87 -13.83 -2.54
N PHE A 164 -7.16 -13.69 -2.86
CA PHE A 164 -8.01 -14.82 -3.25
C PHE A 164 -7.51 -15.51 -4.52
N LYS A 165 -7.01 -14.76 -5.49
CA LYS A 165 -6.59 -15.30 -6.78
C LYS A 165 -5.20 -15.94 -6.74
N PHE A 166 -4.23 -15.30 -6.08
CA PHE A 166 -2.81 -15.67 -6.20
C PHE A 166 -2.16 -16.14 -4.91
N CYS A 167 -2.83 -16.02 -3.76
CA CYS A 167 -2.23 -16.36 -2.46
C CYS A 167 -3.05 -17.39 -1.68
N ASP A 168 -4.17 -17.86 -2.22
CA ASP A 168 -5.12 -18.70 -1.47
C ASP A 168 -4.68 -20.15 -1.33
N GLU A 169 -3.67 -20.60 -2.08
CA GLU A 169 -3.15 -21.97 -2.02
C GLU A 169 -2.65 -22.34 -0.62
N LEU A 170 -1.88 -21.44 0.01
CA LEU A 170 -1.46 -21.57 1.41
C LEU A 170 -2.64 -21.69 2.38
N LEU A 171 -3.70 -20.89 2.18
CA LEU A 171 -4.89 -20.98 3.03
C LEU A 171 -5.63 -22.29 2.80
N LYS A 172 -5.75 -22.76 1.56
CA LYS A 172 -6.46 -24.00 1.24
C LYS A 172 -5.81 -25.22 1.87
N GLU A 173 -4.48 -25.33 1.83
CA GLU A 173 -3.78 -26.49 2.40
C GLU A 173 -3.87 -26.54 3.93
N GLU A 174 -3.61 -25.42 4.60
CA GLU A 174 -3.57 -25.39 6.07
C GLU A 174 -4.97 -25.31 6.69
N PHE A 175 -5.93 -24.66 6.05
CA PHE A 175 -7.31 -24.57 6.56
C PHE A 175 -8.20 -25.73 6.12
N LYS A 176 -7.77 -26.60 5.20
CA LYS A 176 -8.41 -27.92 5.02
C LYS A 176 -8.35 -28.72 6.32
N ILE A 177 -7.21 -28.69 7.02
CA ILE A 177 -7.03 -29.31 8.33
C ILE A 177 -8.00 -28.73 9.37
N TYR A 178 -8.27 -27.43 9.33
CA TYR A 178 -9.29 -26.80 10.18
C TYR A 178 -10.73 -27.12 9.77
N GLY A 179 -11.02 -27.25 8.47
CA GLY A 179 -12.31 -27.72 7.97
C GLY A 179 -12.62 -29.14 8.40
N ASP A 180 -11.58 -29.99 8.48
CA ASP A 180 -11.65 -31.36 8.98
C ASP A 180 -11.78 -31.40 10.52
N ILE A 181 -11.26 -30.40 11.24
CA ILE A 181 -11.53 -30.19 12.67
C ILE A 181 -12.93 -29.59 12.83
N HIS A 182 -13.96 -30.44 12.91
CA HIS A 182 -15.34 -30.15 13.32
C HIS A 182 -15.66 -28.67 13.66
N ILE A 183 -15.69 -27.78 12.66
CA ILE A 183 -15.87 -26.33 12.87
C ILE A 183 -17.17 -26.07 13.65
N ASN A 184 -18.20 -26.86 13.34
CA ASN A 184 -19.49 -26.82 14.04
C ASN A 184 -19.40 -27.24 15.51
N GLN A 185 -18.58 -28.24 15.84
CA GLN A 185 -18.36 -28.66 17.22
C GLN A 185 -17.55 -27.62 17.99
N THR A 186 -16.49 -27.09 17.38
CA THR A 186 -15.69 -25.99 17.93
C THR A 186 -16.57 -24.77 18.22
N GLU A 187 -17.39 -24.35 17.26
CA GLU A 187 -18.32 -23.22 17.42
C GLU A 187 -19.36 -23.49 18.52
N ARG A 188 -19.88 -24.72 18.63
CA ARG A 188 -20.79 -25.13 19.70
C ARG A 188 -20.13 -25.07 21.08
N ILE A 189 -18.93 -25.64 21.23
CA ILE A 189 -18.18 -25.61 22.50
C ILE A 189 -17.91 -24.15 22.91
N LEU A 190 -17.51 -23.30 21.97
CA LEU A 190 -17.22 -21.88 22.24
C LEU A 190 -18.45 -21.07 22.64
N LYS A 191 -19.65 -21.46 22.22
CA LYS A 191 -20.91 -20.80 22.61
C LYS A 191 -21.47 -21.37 23.92
N GLU A 192 -21.62 -22.68 23.98
CA GLU A 192 -22.46 -23.37 24.96
C GLU A 192 -21.64 -24.19 25.97
N GLY A 193 -20.37 -24.46 25.70
CA GLY A 193 -19.50 -25.26 26.57
C GLY A 193 -19.24 -24.62 27.94
N ILE A 194 -18.78 -25.46 28.87
CA ILE A 194 -18.30 -24.99 30.17
C ILE A 194 -16.98 -24.21 30.03
N TRP A 195 -16.65 -23.40 31.04
CA TRP A 195 -15.48 -22.50 30.98
C TRP A 195 -14.16 -23.21 30.67
N VAL A 196 -13.94 -24.40 31.25
CA VAL A 196 -12.73 -25.20 31.04
C VAL A 196 -12.58 -25.61 29.57
N ASP A 197 -13.66 -26.09 28.95
CA ASP A 197 -13.67 -26.50 27.55
C ASP A 197 -13.46 -25.30 26.63
N LYS A 198 -14.16 -24.18 26.90
CA LYS A 198 -13.97 -22.91 26.16
C LYS A 198 -12.53 -22.44 26.20
N MET A 199 -11.89 -22.50 27.37
CA MET A 199 -10.49 -22.09 27.55
C MET A 199 -9.55 -23.04 26.81
N SER A 200 -9.76 -24.35 26.93
CA SER A 200 -8.97 -25.37 26.22
C SER A 200 -9.08 -25.23 24.70
N THR A 201 -10.31 -25.08 24.17
CA THR A 201 -10.55 -24.85 22.75
C THR A 201 -9.92 -23.54 22.26
N SER A 202 -10.02 -22.45 23.03
CA SER A 202 -9.39 -21.17 22.69
C SER A 202 -7.87 -21.29 22.62
N LYS A 203 -7.25 -21.99 23.58
CA LYS A 203 -5.81 -22.27 23.58
C LYS A 203 -5.39 -23.09 22.37
N ASN A 204 -6.17 -24.11 22.00
CA ASN A 204 -5.90 -24.93 20.83
C ASN A 204 -5.98 -24.11 19.53
N ILE A 205 -6.98 -23.24 19.38
CA ILE A 205 -7.09 -22.33 18.23
C ILE A 205 -5.86 -21.43 18.11
N ILE A 206 -5.42 -20.84 19.22
CA ILE A 206 -4.21 -19.99 19.25
C ILE A 206 -2.97 -20.80 18.88
N HIS A 207 -2.81 -22.01 19.43
CA HIS A 207 -1.68 -22.88 19.12
C HIS A 207 -1.63 -23.25 17.62
N LEU A 208 -2.76 -23.60 17.03
CA LEU A 208 -2.85 -23.89 15.61
C LEU A 208 -2.56 -22.65 14.74
N LEU A 209 -2.99 -21.45 15.16
CA LEU A 209 -2.59 -20.20 14.51
C LEU A 209 -1.06 -20.00 14.58
N THR A 210 -0.45 -20.21 15.74
CA THR A 210 1.02 -20.11 15.91
C THR A 210 1.75 -21.05 14.97
N LYS A 211 1.31 -22.32 14.87
CA LYS A 211 1.88 -23.31 13.95
C LYS A 211 1.77 -22.87 12.49
N PHE A 212 0.62 -22.32 12.09
CA PHE A 212 0.42 -21.77 10.76
C PHE A 212 1.38 -20.59 10.47
N VAL A 213 1.49 -19.63 11.39
CA VAL A 213 2.38 -18.46 11.24
C VAL A 213 3.84 -18.88 11.07
N ASN A 214 4.30 -19.90 11.81
CA ASN A 214 5.66 -20.42 11.69
C ASN A 214 5.95 -21.08 10.34
N LYS A 215 4.94 -21.61 9.65
CA LYS A 215 5.11 -22.19 8.31
C LYS A 215 5.09 -21.14 7.20
N CYS A 216 4.43 -20.01 7.41
CA CYS A 216 4.21 -18.98 6.39
C CYS A 216 5.47 -18.58 5.59
N PRO A 217 6.67 -18.42 6.18
CA PRO A 217 7.87 -18.06 5.41
C PRO A 217 8.20 -19.02 4.24
N SER A 218 7.80 -20.29 4.32
CA SER A 218 8.07 -21.29 3.27
C SER A 218 7.06 -21.28 2.12
N TYR A 219 5.90 -20.63 2.30
CA TYR A 219 4.77 -20.72 1.36
C TYR A 219 4.28 -19.36 0.85
N ILE A 220 4.65 -18.26 1.50
CA ILE A 220 4.25 -16.93 1.03
C ILE A 220 4.85 -16.69 -0.36
N PRO A 221 4.02 -16.36 -1.37
CA PRO A 221 4.54 -16.02 -2.68
C PRO A 221 5.44 -14.77 -2.65
N PRO A 222 6.55 -14.74 -3.42
CA PRO A 222 7.47 -13.60 -3.50
C PRO A 222 6.79 -12.24 -3.67
N HIS A 223 5.85 -12.16 -4.61
CA HIS A 223 5.11 -10.93 -4.89
C HIS A 223 4.29 -10.44 -3.69
N PHE A 224 3.71 -11.35 -2.89
CA PHE A 224 2.88 -11.00 -1.75
C PHE A 224 3.73 -10.46 -0.61
N LYS A 225 4.86 -11.11 -0.36
CA LYS A 225 5.92 -10.63 0.55
C LYS A 225 6.39 -9.23 0.17
N THR A 226 6.73 -8.99 -1.10
CA THR A 226 7.20 -7.68 -1.57
C THR A 226 6.12 -6.59 -1.39
N ILE A 227 4.85 -6.89 -1.68
CA ILE A 227 3.74 -5.95 -1.48
C ILE A 227 3.61 -5.57 0.00
N LEU A 228 3.54 -6.57 0.90
CA LEU A 228 3.42 -6.32 2.34
C LEU A 228 4.61 -5.51 2.88
N ARG A 229 5.83 -5.83 2.43
CA ARG A 229 7.05 -5.13 2.81
C ARG A 229 7.05 -3.67 2.37
N LYS A 230 6.69 -3.39 1.12
CA LYS A 230 6.63 -2.01 0.59
C LYS A 230 5.61 -1.16 1.35
N ILE A 231 4.42 -1.72 1.61
CA ILE A 231 3.38 -1.05 2.39
C ILE A 231 3.89 -0.78 3.81
N TYR A 232 4.49 -1.78 4.47
CA TYR A 232 5.06 -1.63 5.80
C TYR A 232 6.08 -0.48 5.86
N HIS A 233 7.04 -0.43 4.94
CA HIS A 233 8.04 0.63 4.92
C HIS A 233 7.44 2.01 4.63
N ARG A 234 6.46 2.11 3.73
CA ARG A 234 5.76 3.38 3.47
C ARG A 234 5.08 3.91 4.74
N VAL A 235 4.33 3.06 5.45
CA VAL A 235 3.67 3.46 6.71
C VAL A 235 4.69 3.78 7.80
N ALA A 236 5.78 3.02 7.90
CA ALA A 236 6.82 3.28 8.88
C ALA A 236 7.53 4.63 8.64
N GLN A 237 7.63 5.05 7.38
CA GLN A 237 8.21 6.34 6.98
C GLN A 237 7.22 7.50 7.15
N SER A 238 5.95 7.32 6.77
CA SER A 238 4.95 8.39 6.82
C SER A 238 4.32 8.58 8.19
N ARG A 239 4.19 7.53 8.99
CA ARG A 239 3.53 7.55 10.30
C ARG A 239 4.47 7.09 11.41
N SER A 240 4.50 5.80 11.72
CA SER A 240 5.34 5.23 12.78
C SER A 240 5.56 3.73 12.57
N LYS A 241 6.56 3.16 13.24
CA LYS A 241 6.80 1.70 13.24
C LYS A 241 5.63 0.93 13.87
N THR A 242 4.98 1.51 14.89
CA THR A 242 3.82 0.91 15.56
C THR A 242 2.62 0.85 14.62
N GLU A 243 2.33 1.95 13.91
CA GLU A 243 1.31 1.99 12.86
C GLU A 243 1.63 0.99 11.75
N ALA A 244 2.88 0.90 11.30
CA ALA A 244 3.30 -0.05 10.27
C ALA A 244 3.07 -1.51 10.69
N ARG A 245 3.37 -1.84 11.96
CA ARG A 245 3.05 -3.15 12.54
C ARG A 245 1.55 -3.41 12.53
N ASN A 246 0.73 -2.45 12.96
CA ASN A 246 -0.73 -2.58 12.97
C ASN A 246 -1.32 -2.74 11.57
N THR A 247 -0.78 -2.01 10.60
CA THR A 247 -1.08 -2.18 9.17
C THR A 247 -0.76 -3.59 8.70
N PHE A 248 0.43 -4.12 9.02
CA PHE A 248 0.78 -5.50 8.68
C PHE A 248 -0.21 -6.50 9.28
N LEU A 249 -0.54 -6.35 10.57
CA LEU A 249 -1.50 -7.24 11.23
C LEU A 249 -2.88 -7.19 10.58
N THR A 250 -3.32 -6.00 10.17
CA THR A 250 -4.59 -5.80 9.47
C THR A 250 -4.58 -6.49 8.11
N LEU A 251 -3.55 -6.29 7.29
CA LEU A 251 -3.50 -6.87 5.94
C LEU A 251 -3.29 -8.38 5.96
N PHE A 252 -2.33 -8.86 6.75
CA PHE A 252 -1.97 -10.27 6.78
C PHE A 252 -3.02 -11.11 7.51
N PHE A 253 -3.40 -10.73 8.73
CA PHE A 253 -4.33 -11.54 9.51
C PHE A 253 -5.78 -11.22 9.17
N LEU A 254 -6.22 -9.98 9.35
CA LEU A 254 -7.64 -9.63 9.25
C LEU A 254 -8.18 -9.74 7.82
N ARG A 255 -7.40 -9.30 6.82
CA ARG A 255 -7.85 -9.30 5.42
C ARG A 255 -7.55 -10.58 4.67
N TYR A 256 -6.49 -11.31 5.05
CA TYR A 256 -6.07 -12.53 4.36
C TYR A 256 -6.35 -13.79 5.20
N CYS A 257 -5.61 -14.03 6.29
CA CYS A 257 -5.70 -15.30 7.03
C CYS A 257 -7.07 -15.58 7.65
N PHE A 258 -7.79 -14.55 8.12
CA PHE A 258 -9.04 -14.71 8.85
C PHE A 258 -10.29 -14.78 7.98
N ARG A 259 -10.15 -14.53 6.67
CA ARG A 259 -11.25 -14.59 5.70
C ARG A 259 -12.07 -15.90 5.75
N PRO A 260 -11.46 -17.10 5.85
CA PRO A 260 -12.22 -18.36 5.92
C PRO A 260 -13.15 -18.46 7.14
N PHE A 261 -12.83 -17.77 8.23
CA PHE A 261 -13.59 -17.80 9.49
C PHE A 261 -14.72 -16.78 9.57
N SER A 262 -14.99 -16.03 8.49
CA SER A 262 -16.09 -15.06 8.43
C SER A 262 -17.46 -15.66 8.76
N LYS A 263 -17.66 -16.96 8.54
CA LYS A 263 -18.89 -17.71 8.87
C LYS A 263 -18.87 -18.36 10.26
N VAL A 264 -17.78 -18.16 11.03
CA VAL A 264 -17.52 -18.82 12.33
C VAL A 264 -17.16 -17.74 13.37
N PRO A 265 -18.15 -16.94 13.83
CA PRO A 265 -17.88 -15.71 14.58
C PRO A 265 -17.13 -15.92 15.90
N SER A 266 -17.34 -17.05 16.58
CA SER A 266 -16.71 -17.30 17.89
C SER A 266 -15.21 -17.57 17.72
N VAL A 267 -14.83 -18.38 16.72
CA VAL A 267 -13.43 -18.60 16.35
C VAL A 267 -12.79 -17.30 15.86
N LEU A 268 -13.48 -16.54 15.00
CA LEU A 268 -12.98 -15.27 14.50
C LEU A 268 -12.69 -14.29 15.64
N LYS A 269 -13.58 -14.18 16.64
CA LYS A 269 -13.38 -13.33 17.82
C LYS A 269 -12.11 -13.70 18.57
N ILE A 270 -11.87 -14.99 18.82
CA ILE A 270 -10.66 -15.48 19.52
C ILE A 270 -9.41 -15.12 18.73
N LEU A 271 -9.41 -15.38 17.42
CA LEU A 271 -8.27 -15.08 16.53
C LEU A 271 -7.94 -13.58 16.50
N HIS A 272 -8.97 -12.73 16.38
CA HIS A 272 -8.82 -11.28 16.44
C HIS A 272 -8.24 -10.82 17.78
N GLU A 273 -8.76 -11.33 18.89
CA GLU A 273 -8.31 -10.96 20.22
C GLU A 273 -6.86 -11.40 20.48
N ALA A 274 -6.49 -12.61 20.04
CA ALA A 274 -5.13 -13.12 20.15
C ALA A 274 -4.12 -12.24 19.39
N VAL A 275 -4.43 -11.87 18.13
CA VAL A 275 -3.57 -10.97 17.34
C VAL A 275 -3.52 -9.56 17.92
N HIS A 276 -4.66 -9.03 18.38
CA HIS A 276 -4.72 -7.71 19.00
C HIS A 276 -3.88 -7.63 20.28
N ARG A 277 -3.91 -8.66 21.12
CA ARG A 277 -3.03 -8.76 22.31
C ARG A 277 -1.55 -8.77 21.93
N CYS A 278 -1.18 -9.31 20.76
CA CYS A 278 0.20 -9.29 20.25
C CYS A 278 0.63 -7.91 19.70
N SER A 279 -0.32 -7.01 19.43
CA SER A 279 -0.05 -5.61 19.07
C SER A 279 0.23 -4.77 20.31
N GLN A 280 -0.47 -5.01 21.42
CA GLN A 280 -0.25 -4.28 22.66
C GLN A 280 1.09 -4.69 23.30
N GLU A 281 2.00 -3.74 23.44
CA GLU A 281 3.34 -3.93 24.05
C GLU A 281 3.29 -4.18 25.57
N SER A 282 2.28 -4.86 26.10
CA SER A 282 2.23 -5.13 27.53
C SER A 282 3.36 -6.11 27.89
N LYS A 283 4.23 -5.67 28.80
CA LYS A 283 5.36 -6.45 29.34
C LYS A 283 4.91 -7.59 30.28
N TYR A 284 3.61 -7.84 30.40
CA TYR A 284 3.02 -8.61 31.51
C TYR A 284 2.05 -9.73 31.07
N SER A 285 2.03 -10.14 29.81
CA SER A 285 1.28 -11.35 29.43
C SER A 285 1.98 -12.59 29.99
N THR A 286 1.44 -13.18 31.05
CA THR A 286 1.90 -14.44 31.66
C THR A 286 1.40 -15.70 30.92
N ASP A 287 0.54 -15.56 29.91
CA ASP A 287 0.03 -16.70 29.13
C ASP A 287 1.04 -17.13 28.05
N SER A 288 1.63 -18.32 28.22
CA SER A 288 2.67 -18.88 27.35
C SER A 288 2.26 -18.93 25.88
N ASN A 289 0.99 -19.24 25.59
CA ASN A 289 0.50 -19.37 24.21
C ASN A 289 0.51 -18.03 23.46
N ASN A 290 0.21 -16.93 24.16
CA ASN A 290 0.26 -15.59 23.57
C ASN A 290 1.70 -15.13 23.34
N ILE A 291 2.66 -15.58 24.18
CA ILE A 291 4.09 -15.31 23.99
C ILE A 291 4.61 -16.04 22.74
N GLU A 292 4.25 -17.30 22.56
CA GLU A 292 4.64 -18.08 21.37
C GLU A 292 4.06 -17.46 20.09
N LEU A 293 2.77 -17.11 20.09
CA LEU A 293 2.14 -16.44 18.96
C LEU A 293 2.82 -15.11 18.63
N ARG A 294 3.08 -14.27 19.65
CA ARG A 294 3.77 -12.99 19.47
C ARG A 294 5.15 -13.19 18.87
N THR A 295 5.88 -14.20 19.31
CA THR A 295 7.21 -14.54 18.79
C THR A 295 7.11 -14.97 17.32
N ALA A 296 6.17 -15.85 16.98
CA ALA A 296 5.93 -16.27 15.60
C ALA A 296 5.59 -15.09 14.68
N ILE A 297 4.70 -14.20 15.12
CA ILE A 297 4.33 -12.97 14.40
C ILE A 297 5.54 -12.06 14.18
N ASN A 298 6.38 -11.88 15.21
CA ASN A 298 7.58 -11.05 15.11
C ASN A 298 8.60 -11.65 14.14
N SER A 299 8.79 -12.97 14.18
CA SER A 299 9.67 -13.69 13.25
C SER A 299 9.18 -13.56 11.82
N LEU A 300 7.87 -13.73 11.58
CA LEU A 300 7.28 -13.55 10.26
C LEU A 300 7.42 -12.10 9.76
N LEU A 301 7.13 -11.11 10.61
CA LEU A 301 7.29 -9.71 10.25
C LEU A 301 8.75 -9.39 9.90
N SER A 302 9.70 -9.88 10.72
CA SER A 302 11.14 -9.73 10.46
C SER A 302 11.54 -10.39 9.13
N TYR A 303 11.03 -11.58 8.84
CA TYR A 303 11.23 -12.25 7.55
C TYR A 303 10.73 -11.35 6.41
N ILE A 304 9.50 -10.85 6.48
CA ILE A 304 8.92 -9.99 5.45
C ILE A 304 9.70 -8.69 5.28
N THR A 305 10.17 -8.06 6.36
CA THR A 305 10.82 -6.74 6.27
C THR A 305 12.31 -6.81 5.92
N ASN A 306 13.00 -7.88 6.32
CA ASN A 306 14.46 -7.90 6.30
C ASN A 306 15.05 -8.83 5.23
N THR A 307 14.25 -9.70 4.61
CA THR A 307 14.76 -10.53 3.50
C THR A 307 14.65 -9.81 2.15
N PRO A 308 15.64 -10.03 1.25
CA PRO A 308 15.65 -9.41 -0.07
C PRO A 308 14.45 -9.84 -0.92
N ASP A 309 14.17 -9.04 -1.94
CA ASP A 309 13.17 -9.42 -2.95
C ASP A 309 13.63 -10.65 -3.72
N GLU A 310 12.67 -11.55 -3.89
CA GLU A 310 12.76 -12.64 -4.84
C GLU A 310 12.04 -12.23 -6.13
N SER A 311 12.53 -12.75 -7.25
CA SER A 311 11.97 -12.43 -8.54
C SER A 311 10.52 -12.89 -8.68
N SER A 312 9.65 -12.00 -9.16
CA SER A 312 8.19 -12.21 -9.22
C SER A 312 7.66 -12.48 -10.64
N TYR A 313 8.46 -13.11 -11.50
CA TYR A 313 8.12 -13.35 -12.93
C TYR A 313 6.93 -14.30 -13.15
N GLY A 314 6.58 -15.12 -12.15
CA GLY A 314 5.63 -16.23 -12.29
C GLY A 314 4.20 -15.87 -12.70
N LEU A 315 3.83 -14.59 -12.68
CA LEU A 315 2.48 -14.13 -13.04
C LEU A 315 2.34 -13.67 -14.49
N ILE A 316 3.44 -13.55 -15.24
CA ILE A 316 3.42 -13.11 -16.65
C ILE A 316 2.74 -14.18 -17.49
N ASN A 317 1.70 -13.79 -18.25
CA ASN A 317 0.92 -14.72 -19.05
C ASN A 317 0.40 -14.06 -20.33
N ARG A 318 0.88 -14.52 -21.49
CA ARG A 318 0.55 -13.94 -22.81
C ARG A 318 -0.94 -14.01 -23.15
N ALA A 319 -1.56 -15.17 -22.97
CA ALA A 319 -2.99 -15.33 -23.27
C ALA A 319 -3.83 -14.37 -22.42
N MET A 320 -3.45 -14.19 -21.15
CA MET A 320 -4.11 -13.26 -20.26
C MET A 320 -3.83 -11.79 -20.61
N GLN A 321 -2.70 -11.45 -21.24
CA GLN A 321 -2.43 -10.09 -21.70
C GLN A 321 -3.44 -9.64 -22.75
N GLU A 322 -3.76 -10.48 -23.73
CA GLU A 322 -4.74 -10.20 -24.78
C GLU A 322 -6.16 -10.10 -24.20
N ILE A 323 -6.57 -11.10 -23.41
CA ILE A 323 -7.90 -11.14 -22.80
C ILE A 323 -8.12 -9.93 -21.89
N SER A 324 -7.15 -9.62 -21.02
CA SER A 324 -7.26 -8.48 -20.11
C SER A 324 -7.23 -7.13 -20.84
N LEU A 325 -6.50 -7.02 -21.96
CA LEU A 325 -6.50 -5.81 -22.78
C LEU A 325 -7.89 -5.55 -23.38
N GLU A 326 -8.49 -6.57 -24.00
CA GLU A 326 -9.82 -6.46 -24.58
C GLU A 326 -10.87 -6.10 -23.52
N GLN A 327 -10.81 -6.77 -22.37
CA GLN A 327 -11.68 -6.46 -21.24
C GLN A 327 -11.51 -5.02 -20.74
N MET A 328 -10.27 -4.52 -20.59
CA MET A 328 -10.04 -3.13 -20.19
C MET A 328 -10.60 -2.14 -21.21
N VAL A 329 -10.38 -2.37 -22.50
CA VAL A 329 -10.93 -1.52 -23.57
C VAL A 329 -12.47 -1.51 -23.54
N ASN A 330 -13.09 -2.67 -23.31
CA ASN A 330 -14.55 -2.78 -23.21
C ASN A 330 -15.10 -2.07 -21.96
N ILE A 331 -14.37 -2.10 -20.84
CA ILE A 331 -14.73 -1.30 -19.66
C ILE A 331 -14.68 0.19 -20.00
N PHE A 332 -13.61 0.69 -20.63
CA PHE A 332 -13.53 2.09 -21.04
C PHE A 332 -14.63 2.50 -22.02
N LYS A 333 -15.02 1.62 -22.94
CA LYS A 333 -16.16 1.84 -23.85
C LYS A 333 -17.48 2.00 -23.09
N THR A 334 -17.72 1.11 -22.13
CA THR A 334 -18.98 1.05 -21.39
C THR A 334 -19.09 2.21 -20.41
N GLU A 335 -18.00 2.48 -19.68
CA GLU A 335 -17.95 3.47 -18.60
C GLU A 335 -17.40 4.83 -19.04
N MET A 336 -17.40 5.10 -20.35
CA MET A 336 -16.79 6.27 -20.95
C MET A 336 -17.28 7.60 -20.33
N GLY A 337 -18.60 7.69 -20.09
CA GLY A 337 -19.23 8.87 -19.52
C GLY A 337 -18.95 9.05 -18.02
N THR A 338 -18.60 7.99 -17.31
CA THR A 338 -18.17 8.04 -15.91
C THR A 338 -16.72 8.47 -15.85
N ILE A 339 -15.85 7.83 -16.63
CA ILE A 339 -14.39 8.07 -16.64
C ILE A 339 -14.07 9.48 -17.09
N SER A 340 -14.76 10.03 -18.09
CA SER A 340 -14.54 11.39 -18.59
C SER A 340 -14.73 12.49 -17.54
N LYS A 341 -15.51 12.24 -16.49
CA LYS A 341 -15.78 13.20 -15.42
C LYS A 341 -14.68 13.24 -14.35
N PHE A 342 -13.92 12.17 -14.20
CA PHE A 342 -12.92 11.99 -13.14
C PHE A 342 -11.48 11.97 -13.67
N TYR A 343 -11.30 11.89 -14.99
CA TYR A 343 -9.97 11.78 -15.59
C TYR A 343 -9.34 13.16 -15.78
N ASP A 344 -8.30 13.45 -14.99
CA ASP A 344 -7.57 14.72 -15.03
C ASP A 344 -6.49 14.81 -16.14
N GLY A 345 -6.43 13.84 -17.06
CA GLY A 345 -5.49 13.81 -18.18
C GLY A 345 -6.13 14.17 -19.53
N ASP A 346 -5.38 14.01 -20.63
CA ASP A 346 -5.93 14.22 -21.97
C ASP A 346 -6.90 13.08 -22.34
N PHE A 347 -8.19 13.34 -22.15
CA PHE A 347 -9.24 12.35 -22.43
C PHE A 347 -9.28 11.93 -23.91
N ASN A 348 -8.72 12.72 -24.82
CA ASN A 348 -8.62 12.31 -26.23
C ASN A 348 -7.75 11.06 -26.39
N GLU A 349 -6.78 10.81 -25.50
CA GLU A 349 -5.98 9.58 -25.52
C GLU A 349 -6.84 8.35 -25.23
N ILE A 350 -7.69 8.40 -24.19
CA ILE A 350 -8.65 7.33 -23.86
C ILE A 350 -9.65 7.14 -25.00
N PHE A 351 -10.16 8.25 -25.55
CA PHE A 351 -11.09 8.21 -26.68
C PHE A 351 -10.48 7.57 -27.93
N ASN A 352 -9.22 7.89 -28.24
CA ASN A 352 -8.48 7.32 -29.36
C ASN A 352 -8.20 5.83 -29.17
N ILE A 353 -7.89 5.40 -27.94
CA ILE A 353 -7.76 3.98 -27.58
C ILE A 353 -9.08 3.26 -27.83
N VAL A 354 -10.19 3.79 -27.32
CA VAL A 354 -11.53 3.19 -27.46
C VAL A 354 -11.99 3.11 -28.92
N LYS A 355 -11.70 4.15 -29.72
CA LYS A 355 -12.04 4.21 -31.15
C LYS A 355 -11.07 3.48 -32.07
N GLY A 356 -9.86 3.15 -31.59
CA GLY A 356 -8.86 2.43 -32.37
C GLY A 356 -9.42 1.09 -32.88
N LYS A 357 -9.03 0.70 -34.10
CA LYS A 357 -9.24 -0.68 -34.56
C LYS A 357 -8.26 -1.57 -33.80
N TYR A 358 -8.78 -2.64 -33.21
CA TYR A 358 -7.97 -3.69 -32.60
C TYR A 358 -7.29 -4.45 -33.74
N ASP A 359 -6.07 -4.06 -34.09
CA ASP A 359 -5.22 -4.82 -34.99
C ASP A 359 -4.73 -6.03 -34.16
N GLY A 360 -5.46 -7.14 -34.23
CA GLY A 360 -5.40 -8.28 -33.29
C GLY A 360 -4.08 -9.06 -33.20
N ILE A 361 -2.94 -8.44 -33.51
CA ILE A 361 -1.61 -9.06 -33.47
C ILE A 361 -0.60 -8.08 -32.86
N HIS A 362 -0.69 -7.78 -31.57
CA HIS A 362 0.38 -7.11 -30.81
C HIS A 362 0.59 -7.68 -29.40
N SER A 363 0.20 -8.93 -29.16
CA SER A 363 0.60 -9.64 -27.94
C SER A 363 2.12 -9.60 -27.82
N ILE A 364 2.63 -9.08 -26.72
CA ILE A 364 4.06 -9.07 -26.48
C ILE A 364 4.45 -10.54 -26.24
N ASN A 365 5.37 -11.09 -27.05
CA ASN A 365 5.97 -12.41 -26.78
C ASN A 365 6.39 -12.46 -25.29
N PRO A 366 6.06 -13.48 -24.49
CA PRO A 366 6.53 -13.63 -23.11
C PRO A 366 8.01 -13.30 -22.94
N GLU A 367 8.87 -13.67 -23.89
CA GLU A 367 10.30 -13.33 -23.87
C GLU A 367 10.55 -11.83 -24.01
N MET A 368 9.77 -11.13 -24.84
CA MET A 368 9.80 -9.66 -24.89
C MET A 368 9.18 -9.03 -23.64
N ALA A 369 8.18 -9.66 -23.01
CA ALA A 369 7.58 -9.15 -21.78
C ALA A 369 8.57 -9.28 -20.61
N VAL A 370 9.25 -10.41 -20.51
CA VAL A 370 10.37 -10.66 -19.57
C VAL A 370 11.54 -9.73 -19.88
N SER A 371 11.98 -9.63 -21.14
CA SER A 371 13.07 -8.71 -21.54
C SER A 371 12.73 -7.26 -21.21
N ARG A 372 11.50 -6.80 -21.49
CA ARG A 372 11.06 -5.45 -21.14
C ARG A 372 10.93 -5.26 -19.63
N LEU A 373 10.52 -6.29 -18.90
CA LEU A 373 10.48 -6.23 -17.43
C LEU A 373 11.90 -6.13 -16.88
N ASN A 374 12.86 -6.88 -17.42
CA ASN A 374 14.27 -6.79 -17.08
C ASN A 374 14.82 -5.39 -17.39
N THR A 375 14.59 -4.84 -18.59
CA THR A 375 15.01 -3.46 -18.93
C THR A 375 14.41 -2.45 -17.97
N TRP A 376 13.15 -2.61 -17.61
CA TRP A 376 12.49 -1.71 -16.66
C TRP A 376 13.04 -1.87 -15.23
N GLU A 377 13.31 -3.10 -14.78
CA GLU A 377 13.97 -3.36 -13.50
C GLU A 377 15.38 -2.77 -13.48
N GLU A 378 16.13 -2.89 -14.57
CA GLU A 378 17.45 -2.28 -14.77
C GLU A 378 17.38 -0.75 -14.73
N GLU A 379 16.42 -0.14 -15.42
CA GLU A 379 16.18 1.31 -15.38
C GLU A 379 15.87 1.78 -13.95
N LYS A 380 15.01 1.05 -13.24
CA LYS A 380 14.66 1.33 -11.85
C LYS A 380 15.85 1.17 -10.91
N LEU A 381 16.66 0.12 -11.10
CA LEU A 381 17.88 -0.12 -10.34
C LEU A 381 18.91 1.00 -10.60
N THR A 382 19.02 1.44 -11.85
CA THR A 382 19.90 2.54 -12.27
C THR A 382 19.48 3.84 -11.60
N LEU A 383 18.19 4.18 -11.64
CA LEU A 383 17.64 5.35 -10.96
C LEU A 383 17.88 5.29 -9.44
N ALA A 384 17.65 4.12 -8.82
CA ALA A 384 17.91 3.92 -7.40
C ALA A 384 19.41 4.07 -7.05
N SER A 385 20.30 3.59 -7.91
CA SER A 385 21.76 3.75 -7.75
C SER A 385 22.18 5.22 -7.84
N GLN A 386 21.63 5.97 -8.79
CA GLN A 386 21.84 7.42 -8.92
C GLN A 386 21.39 8.17 -7.66
N LEU A 387 20.15 7.94 -7.21
CA LEU A 387 19.60 8.51 -5.98
C LEU A 387 20.45 8.17 -4.74
N ASN A 388 20.92 6.93 -4.64
CA ASN A 388 21.78 6.50 -3.53
C ASN A 388 23.14 7.20 -3.55
N ASN A 389 23.71 7.43 -4.73
CA ASN A 389 24.94 8.21 -4.87
C ASN A 389 24.73 9.68 -4.49
N GLU A 390 23.61 10.29 -4.89
CA GLU A 390 23.25 11.65 -4.46
C GLU A 390 23.10 11.74 -2.94
N LEU A 391 22.41 10.78 -2.32
CA LEU A 391 22.28 10.69 -0.86
C LEU A 391 23.63 10.56 -0.17
N LYS A 392 24.54 9.73 -0.67
CA LYS A 392 25.91 9.62 -0.14
C LYS A 392 26.64 10.96 -0.21
N GLN A 393 26.52 11.68 -1.33
CA GLN A 393 27.12 13.01 -1.46
C GLN A 393 26.51 14.02 -0.47
N GLN A 394 25.19 13.99 -0.26
CA GLN A 394 24.53 14.84 0.73
C GLN A 394 24.97 14.51 2.17
N ILE A 395 25.10 13.23 2.51
CA ILE A 395 25.62 12.78 3.81
C ILE A 395 27.04 13.31 4.03
N GLU A 396 27.91 13.23 3.02
CA GLU A 396 29.28 13.75 3.12
C GLU A 396 29.30 15.28 3.28
N LYS A 397 28.42 16.02 2.58
CA LYS A 397 28.25 17.46 2.80
C LYS A 397 27.82 17.75 4.25
N LEU A 398 26.82 17.02 4.76
CA LEU A 398 26.34 17.18 6.14
C LEU A 398 27.43 16.86 7.17
N LYS A 399 28.23 15.81 6.96
CA LYS A 399 29.38 15.48 7.83
C LYS A 399 30.41 16.62 7.87
N ARG A 400 30.73 17.23 6.72
CA ARG A 400 31.63 18.39 6.66
C ARG A 400 31.07 19.58 7.42
N TYR A 401 29.79 19.91 7.22
CA TYR A 401 29.14 20.98 7.98
C TYR A 401 29.15 20.71 9.48
N ASN A 402 28.85 19.48 9.91
CA ASN A 402 28.89 19.10 11.31
C ASN A 402 30.30 19.23 11.91
N LYS A 403 31.35 18.91 11.14
CA LYS A 403 32.74 19.12 11.55
C LYS A 403 33.07 20.60 11.75
N ILE A 404 32.61 21.47 10.85
CA ILE A 404 32.79 22.93 10.96
C ILE A 404 32.07 23.46 12.21
N LEU A 405 30.83 23.04 12.44
CA LEU A 405 30.04 23.45 13.61
C LEU A 405 30.70 22.98 14.92
N LYS A 406 31.13 21.72 14.99
CA LYS A 406 31.88 21.21 16.15
C LYS A 406 33.15 22.02 16.43
N ASN A 407 33.92 22.33 15.39
CA ASN A 407 35.12 23.15 15.55
C ASN A 407 34.77 24.55 16.10
N ARG A 408 33.74 25.21 15.57
CA ARG A 408 33.28 26.52 16.07
C ARG A 408 32.84 26.47 17.53
N ILE A 409 32.07 25.45 17.91
CA ILE A 409 31.64 25.25 19.30
C ILE A 409 32.86 25.08 20.20
N ASN A 410 33.83 24.25 19.81
CA ASN A 410 35.05 24.05 20.59
C ASN A 410 35.88 25.33 20.72
N THR A 411 35.99 26.13 19.65
CA THR A 411 36.69 27.42 19.71
C THR A 411 35.98 28.40 20.64
N LEU A 412 34.65 28.49 20.59
CA LEU A 412 33.87 29.33 21.51
C LEU A 412 33.99 28.85 22.96
N ALA A 413 33.92 27.53 23.20
CA ALA A 413 34.09 26.96 24.53
C ALA A 413 35.50 27.24 25.10
N ALA A 414 36.54 27.20 24.26
CA ALA A 414 37.91 27.55 24.65
C ALA A 414 38.14 29.05 24.88
N LEU A 415 37.25 29.92 24.41
CA LEU A 415 37.28 31.36 24.66
C LEU A 415 36.49 31.76 25.92
N CYS A 416 35.61 30.89 26.41
CA CYS A 416 34.80 31.09 27.62
C CYS A 416 35.41 30.46 28.89
N ASN A 417 36.43 29.61 28.73
CA ASN A 417 37.31 29.12 29.80
C ASN A 417 38.58 29.97 29.83
#